data_AF-A0A356VAH6-F1
#
_entry.id   AF-A0A356VAH6-F1
#
_cell.length_a   1.000
_cell.length_b   1.000
_cell.length_c   1.000
_cell.angle_alpha   90.00
_cell.angle_beta   90.00
_cell.angle_gamma   90.00
#
_symmetry.space_group_name_H-M   'P 1'
#
loop_
_entity.id
_entity.type
_entity.pdbx_description
1 polymer ?
#
loop_
_entity_poly.entity_id
_entity_poly.type
_entity_poly.pdbx_seq_one_letter_code
_entity_poly.pdbx_strand_id
1 'polypeptide(L)'
;MTAARYLVAGSTPWSRRAFMEMISRYPGTWRFIQHPDQLTIARVRRLAPRALFFLHWSWKVPEAIVNAYPCIGFHMTDLPYGRGGSPLQHLILRGHRHTKLTAFQMTEGMDAGPVYVKEPLRLDGSAGAIYLRASFLAAKMIRRIIAERLVPRPQRGRSVVFKRRRAAESRIPAIATLARLHDFIRMLDADGYPRAFLDYQGFRYAFSRAARADRGLTADVRIALVEREPS
;
A
#
# COMPACT_ATOMS: atom_id res chain seq x y z
N MET A 1 -25.49 -22.47 -12.80
CA MET A 1 -25.04 -21.65 -11.65
C MET A 1 -24.46 -20.34 -12.17
N THR A 2 -24.80 -19.20 -11.59
CA THR A 2 -24.22 -17.90 -11.98
C THR A 2 -22.74 -17.86 -11.58
N ALA A 3 -21.88 -17.35 -12.46
CA ALA A 3 -20.46 -17.20 -12.17
C ALA A 3 -20.26 -16.29 -10.94
N ALA A 4 -19.37 -16.69 -10.03
CA ALA A 4 -19.04 -15.90 -8.83
C ALA A 4 -18.51 -14.51 -9.24
N ARG A 5 -18.95 -13.46 -8.54
CA ARG A 5 -18.57 -12.06 -8.83
C ARG A 5 -17.66 -11.53 -7.73
N TYR A 6 -16.65 -10.75 -8.11
CA TYR A 6 -15.69 -10.17 -7.18
C TYR A 6 -15.38 -8.72 -7.57
N LEU A 7 -15.07 -7.90 -6.56
CA LEU A 7 -14.61 -6.52 -6.77
C LEU A 7 -13.17 -6.40 -6.28
N VAL A 8 -12.38 -5.60 -7.00
CA VAL A 8 -11.04 -5.19 -6.59
C VAL A 8 -11.01 -3.67 -6.53
N ALA A 9 -10.67 -3.12 -5.37
CA ALA A 9 -10.52 -1.70 -5.16
C ALA A 9 -9.03 -1.32 -5.10
N GLY A 10 -8.63 -0.32 -5.88
CA GLY A 10 -7.24 0.14 -5.97
C GLY A 10 -7.12 1.56 -6.53
N SER A 11 -6.50 2.47 -5.80
CA SER A 11 -6.33 3.88 -6.18
C SER A 11 -5.03 4.17 -6.96
N THR A 12 -4.23 3.15 -7.26
CA THR A 12 -2.85 3.31 -7.73
C THR A 12 -2.53 2.53 -9.01
N PRO A 13 -1.57 2.99 -9.83
CA PRO A 13 -1.22 2.33 -11.09
C PRO A 13 -0.80 0.86 -10.93
N TRP A 14 -0.04 0.54 -9.88
CA TRP A 14 0.38 -0.84 -9.61
C TRP A 14 -0.78 -1.76 -9.22
N SER A 15 -1.80 -1.24 -8.51
CA SER A 15 -3.01 -1.99 -8.21
C SER A 15 -3.79 -2.30 -9.49
N ARG A 16 -3.93 -1.29 -10.37
CA ARG A 16 -4.58 -1.44 -11.67
C ARG A 16 -3.83 -2.46 -12.54
N ARG A 17 -2.50 -2.40 -12.56
CA ARG A 17 -1.66 -3.33 -13.32
C ARG A 17 -1.82 -4.77 -12.86
N ALA A 18 -1.72 -5.04 -11.56
CA ALA A 18 -1.93 -6.39 -11.01
C ALA A 18 -3.35 -6.92 -11.30
N PHE A 19 -4.35 -6.04 -11.30
CA PHE A 19 -5.70 -6.41 -11.72
C PHE A 19 -5.76 -6.83 -13.18
N MET A 20 -5.29 -5.97 -14.09
CA MET A 20 -5.38 -6.21 -15.53
C MET A 20 -4.57 -7.42 -15.99
N GLU A 21 -3.37 -7.61 -15.44
CA GLU A 21 -2.45 -8.66 -15.88
C GLU A 21 -2.74 -10.02 -15.22
N MET A 22 -3.32 -10.04 -14.02
CA MET A 22 -3.44 -11.29 -13.24
C MET A 22 -4.84 -11.55 -12.69
N ILE A 23 -5.42 -10.62 -11.93
CA ILE A 23 -6.68 -10.89 -11.21
C ILE A 23 -7.87 -11.06 -12.16
N SER A 24 -7.95 -10.23 -13.21
CA SER A 24 -9.02 -10.26 -14.21
C SER A 24 -9.13 -11.58 -14.96
N ARG A 25 -8.05 -12.38 -14.96
CA ARG A 25 -7.94 -13.69 -15.65
C ARG A 25 -8.34 -14.87 -14.77
N TYR A 26 -8.63 -14.65 -13.49
CA TYR A 26 -9.08 -15.71 -12.59
C TYR A 26 -10.54 -16.10 -12.85
N PRO A 27 -10.94 -17.35 -12.54
CA PRO A 27 -12.34 -17.77 -12.68
C PRO A 27 -13.33 -16.85 -11.96
N GLY A 28 -14.45 -16.56 -12.61
CA GLY A 28 -15.48 -15.64 -12.12
C GLY A 28 -15.51 -14.31 -12.88
N THR A 29 -16.39 -13.41 -12.46
CA THR A 29 -16.51 -12.06 -13.03
C THR A 29 -15.86 -11.06 -12.10
N TRP A 30 -14.90 -10.30 -12.62
CA TRP A 30 -14.10 -9.36 -11.86
C TRP A 30 -14.37 -7.93 -12.31
N ARG A 31 -14.51 -6.99 -11.36
CA ARG A 31 -14.59 -5.56 -11.67
C ARG A 31 -13.62 -4.77 -10.82
N PHE A 32 -12.95 -3.80 -11.45
CA PHE A 32 -12.06 -2.87 -10.78
C PHE A 32 -12.80 -1.61 -10.36
N ILE A 33 -12.50 -1.12 -9.16
CA ILE A 33 -12.99 0.13 -8.59
C ILE A 33 -11.78 1.01 -8.28
N GLN A 34 -11.73 2.19 -8.89
CA GLN A 34 -10.57 3.08 -8.81
C GLN A 34 -10.83 4.30 -7.93
N HIS A 35 -12.08 4.74 -7.83
CA HIS A 35 -12.48 5.96 -7.15
C HIS A 35 -13.59 5.71 -6.12
N PRO A 36 -13.66 6.47 -5.01
CA PRO A 36 -14.59 6.20 -3.91
C PRO A 36 -16.07 6.39 -4.28
N ASP A 37 -16.38 7.28 -5.21
CA ASP A 37 -17.70 7.46 -5.82
C ASP A 37 -18.22 6.18 -6.53
N GLN A 38 -17.32 5.29 -6.93
CA GLN A 38 -17.66 3.99 -7.51
C GLN A 38 -17.92 2.90 -6.45
N LEU A 39 -17.55 3.13 -5.19
CA LEU A 39 -17.68 2.18 -4.07
C LEU A 39 -18.88 2.52 -3.19
N THR A 40 -20.07 2.65 -3.79
CA THR A 40 -21.32 2.90 -3.07
C THR A 40 -22.04 1.61 -2.72
N ILE A 41 -22.75 1.59 -1.58
CA ILE A 41 -23.51 0.41 -1.14
C ILE A 41 -24.55 -0.03 -2.18
N ALA A 42 -25.22 0.91 -2.84
CA ALA A 42 -26.21 0.62 -3.89
C ALA A 42 -25.56 -0.13 -5.07
N ARG A 43 -24.38 0.34 -5.52
CA ARG A 43 -23.64 -0.33 -6.59
C ARG A 43 -23.11 -1.69 -6.18
N VAL A 44 -22.59 -1.83 -4.95
CA VAL A 44 -22.11 -3.12 -4.43
C VAL A 44 -23.27 -4.12 -4.34
N ARG A 45 -24.43 -3.72 -3.80
CA ARG A 45 -25.64 -4.57 -3.75
C ARG A 45 -26.08 -5.04 -5.14
N ARG A 46 -26.12 -4.14 -6.12
CA ARG A 46 -26.46 -4.49 -7.51
C ARG A 46 -25.49 -5.48 -8.14
N LEU A 47 -24.20 -5.38 -7.80
CA LEU A 47 -23.17 -6.28 -8.31
C LEU A 47 -23.15 -7.63 -7.57
N ALA A 48 -23.68 -7.68 -6.35
CA ALA A 48 -23.74 -8.86 -5.48
C ALA A 48 -22.42 -9.66 -5.46
N PRO A 49 -21.29 -9.03 -5.09
CA PRO A 49 -20.01 -9.73 -5.06
C PRO A 49 -19.94 -10.71 -3.90
N ARG A 50 -19.21 -11.81 -4.10
CA ARG A 50 -18.87 -12.75 -3.03
C ARG A 50 -17.82 -12.16 -2.07
N ALA A 51 -16.93 -11.31 -2.57
CA ALA A 51 -15.93 -10.61 -1.78
C ALA A 51 -15.41 -9.36 -2.50
N LEU A 52 -14.86 -8.43 -1.72
CA LEU A 52 -14.14 -7.25 -2.16
C LEU A 52 -12.67 -7.32 -1.70
N PHE A 53 -11.74 -7.04 -2.60
CA PHE A 53 -10.31 -7.06 -2.32
C PHE A 53 -9.71 -5.65 -2.45
N PHE A 54 -9.01 -5.18 -1.43
CA PHE A 54 -8.46 -3.82 -1.36
C PHE A 54 -6.94 -3.86 -1.45
N LEU A 55 -6.41 -3.73 -2.67
CA LEU A 55 -4.96 -3.79 -2.92
C LEU A 55 -4.22 -2.58 -2.35
N HIS A 56 -4.75 -1.39 -2.62
CA HIS A 56 -4.27 -0.13 -2.07
C HIS A 56 -5.39 0.91 -2.17
N TRP A 57 -5.91 1.33 -1.03
CA TRP A 57 -7.06 2.22 -0.96
C TRP A 57 -6.80 3.35 0.04
N SER A 58 -7.05 4.59 -0.38
CA SER A 58 -6.71 5.80 0.40
C SER A 58 -7.89 6.40 1.16
N TRP A 59 -9.11 5.93 0.91
CA TRP A 59 -10.34 6.49 1.49
C TRP A 59 -10.93 5.56 2.55
N LYS A 60 -11.74 6.11 3.46
CA LYS A 60 -12.55 5.29 4.37
C LYS A 60 -13.51 4.44 3.54
N VAL A 61 -13.55 3.14 3.79
CA VAL A 61 -14.55 2.25 3.20
C VAL A 61 -15.87 2.42 3.97
N PRO A 62 -17.01 2.61 3.29
CA PRO A 62 -18.30 2.72 3.98
C PRO A 62 -18.58 1.52 4.89
N GLU A 63 -18.99 1.77 6.13
CA GLU A 63 -19.29 0.72 7.13
C GLU A 63 -20.39 -0.23 6.64
N ALA A 64 -21.39 0.30 5.93
CA ALA A 64 -22.43 -0.51 5.29
C ALA A 64 -21.89 -1.56 4.29
N ILE A 65 -20.70 -1.34 3.71
CA ILE A 65 -20.03 -2.32 2.84
C ILE A 65 -19.20 -3.30 3.67
N VAL A 66 -18.40 -2.79 4.62
CA VAL A 66 -17.55 -3.61 5.50
C VAL A 66 -18.37 -4.62 6.31
N ASN A 67 -19.54 -4.20 6.80
CA ASN A 67 -20.40 -5.02 7.64
C ASN A 67 -21.26 -6.02 6.84
N ALA A 68 -21.50 -5.75 5.55
CA ALA A 68 -22.37 -6.59 4.71
C ALA A 68 -21.60 -7.58 3.81
N TYR A 69 -20.32 -7.35 3.56
CA TYR A 69 -19.52 -8.15 2.61
C TYR A 69 -18.14 -8.48 3.16
N PRO A 70 -17.57 -9.64 2.77
CA PRO A 70 -16.15 -9.92 3.01
C PRO A 70 -15.29 -8.86 2.30
N CYS A 71 -14.66 -7.99 3.09
CA CYS A 71 -13.72 -6.97 2.63
C CYS A 71 -12.31 -7.41 3.07
N ILE A 72 -11.45 -7.73 2.12
CA ILE A 72 -10.11 -8.25 2.38
C ILE A 72 -9.09 -7.18 2.02
N GLY A 73 -8.35 -6.70 3.02
CA GLY A 73 -7.25 -5.76 2.86
C GLY A 73 -5.90 -6.46 2.76
N PHE A 74 -4.92 -5.78 2.13
CA PHE A 74 -3.53 -6.23 2.06
C PHE A 74 -2.62 -5.24 2.77
N HIS A 75 -2.12 -5.62 3.94
CA HIS A 75 -1.25 -4.78 4.77
C HIS A 75 0.18 -5.31 4.79
N MET A 76 1.16 -4.46 4.53
CA MET A 76 2.55 -4.86 4.31
C MET A 76 3.39 -4.95 5.59
N THR A 77 2.82 -5.52 6.64
CA THR A 77 3.54 -5.86 7.85
C THR A 77 3.16 -7.26 8.34
N ASP A 78 3.98 -7.80 9.23
CA ASP A 78 3.66 -9.05 9.93
C ASP A 78 2.66 -8.81 11.07
N LEU A 79 1.40 -8.54 10.72
CA LEU A 79 0.34 -8.20 11.68
C LEU A 79 0.27 -9.21 12.85
N PRO A 80 0.20 -8.76 14.12
CA PRO A 80 -0.17 -7.42 14.57
C PRO A 80 0.96 -6.39 14.65
N TYR A 81 2.20 -6.76 14.30
CA TYR A 81 3.29 -5.77 14.25
C TYR A 81 3.03 -4.77 13.12
N GLY A 82 3.11 -3.48 13.43
CA GLY A 82 3.04 -2.40 12.44
C GLY A 82 1.63 -2.11 11.89
N ARG A 83 0.57 -2.30 12.68
CA ARG A 83 -0.79 -1.83 12.31
C ARG A 83 -0.77 -0.33 11.98
N GLY A 84 -1.58 0.11 11.03
CA GLY A 84 -1.81 1.52 10.76
C GLY A 84 -1.10 2.07 9.52
N GLY A 85 -0.83 3.37 9.54
CA GLY A 85 -0.51 4.12 8.33
C GLY A 85 0.96 4.04 7.90
N SER A 86 1.20 4.25 6.61
CA SER A 86 2.54 4.37 6.00
C SER A 86 3.51 3.23 6.36
N PRO A 87 3.09 1.95 6.29
CA PRO A 87 3.89 0.83 6.78
C PRO A 87 5.23 0.68 6.04
N LEU A 88 5.28 0.91 4.73
CA LEU A 88 6.52 0.83 3.96
C LEU A 88 7.61 1.75 4.52
N GLN A 89 7.27 3.02 4.69
CA GLN A 89 8.20 4.05 5.14
C GLN A 89 8.67 3.73 6.57
N HIS A 90 7.75 3.32 7.44
CA HIS A 90 8.05 2.89 8.80
C HIS A 90 8.99 1.67 8.87
N LEU A 91 8.81 0.71 7.97
CA LEU A 91 9.68 -0.46 7.88
C LEU A 91 11.09 -0.06 7.42
N ILE A 92 11.20 0.73 6.36
CA ILE A 92 12.50 1.17 5.83
C ILE A 92 13.26 2.03 6.84
N LEU A 93 12.57 2.97 7.52
CA LEU A 93 13.17 3.79 8.58
C LEU A 93 13.69 2.96 9.76
N ARG A 94 13.06 1.81 10.05
CA ARG A 94 13.52 0.85 11.08
C ARG A 94 14.58 -0.13 10.57
N GLY A 95 15.07 0.03 9.34
CA GLY A 95 16.12 -0.80 8.76
C GLY A 95 15.64 -2.15 8.22
N HIS A 96 14.34 -2.40 8.16
CA HIS A 96 13.83 -3.67 7.61
C HIS A 96 14.17 -3.79 6.12
N ARG A 97 14.62 -4.99 5.73
CA ARG A 97 14.82 -5.40 4.32
C ARG A 97 13.79 -6.43 3.86
N HIS A 98 13.14 -7.08 4.81
CA HIS A 98 12.12 -8.09 4.59
C HIS A 98 10.92 -7.80 5.52
N THR A 99 9.74 -8.18 5.08
CA THR A 99 8.50 -8.12 5.86
C THR A 99 7.56 -9.25 5.42
N LYS A 100 6.32 -9.23 5.89
CA LYS A 100 5.20 -10.01 5.35
C LYS A 100 4.19 -9.07 4.69
N LEU A 101 3.56 -9.54 3.61
CA LEU A 101 2.28 -9.02 3.16
C LEU A 101 1.19 -9.87 3.80
N THR A 102 0.28 -9.23 4.52
CA THR A 102 -0.81 -9.88 5.25
C THR A 102 -2.14 -9.59 4.56
N ALA A 103 -2.85 -10.64 4.15
CA ALA A 103 -4.25 -10.55 3.75
C ALA A 103 -5.12 -10.73 4.99
N PHE A 104 -5.97 -9.76 5.29
CA PHE A 104 -6.80 -9.75 6.49
C PHE A 104 -8.22 -9.28 6.17
N GLN A 105 -9.17 -9.77 6.96
CA GLN A 105 -10.54 -9.28 6.93
C GLN A 105 -10.56 -7.88 7.54
N MET A 106 -11.07 -6.91 6.80
CA MET A 106 -11.28 -5.55 7.30
C MET A 106 -12.39 -5.55 8.35
N THR A 107 -12.17 -4.78 9.42
CA THR A 107 -13.13 -4.51 10.49
C THR A 107 -13.11 -3.00 10.77
N GLU A 108 -13.91 -2.54 11.72
CA GLU A 108 -13.89 -1.14 12.17
C GLU A 108 -12.53 -0.72 12.75
N GLY A 109 -11.80 -1.66 13.34
CA GLY A 109 -10.45 -1.44 13.88
C GLY A 109 -9.39 -1.35 12.79
N MET A 110 -8.49 -0.37 12.89
CA MET A 110 -7.38 -0.15 11.96
C MET A 110 -6.44 -1.37 11.92
N ASP A 111 -6.48 -2.09 10.80
CA ASP A 111 -5.68 -3.30 10.51
C ASP A 111 -5.76 -4.38 11.63
N ALA A 112 -6.89 -4.44 12.34
CA ALA A 112 -7.06 -5.28 13.53
C ALA A 112 -7.78 -6.60 13.28
N GLY A 113 -8.41 -6.76 12.11
CA GLY A 113 -9.23 -7.93 11.81
C GLY A 113 -8.43 -9.22 11.58
N PRO A 114 -9.13 -10.36 11.53
CA PRO A 114 -8.49 -11.68 11.44
C PRO A 114 -7.76 -11.87 10.10
N VAL A 115 -6.70 -12.69 10.12
CA VAL A 115 -5.75 -12.89 9.01
C VAL A 115 -6.08 -14.16 8.23
N TYR A 116 -6.17 -14.05 6.91
CA TYR A 116 -6.31 -15.19 5.99
C TYR A 116 -4.97 -15.89 5.74
N VAL A 117 -3.96 -15.12 5.34
CA VAL A 117 -2.64 -15.63 4.97
C VAL A 117 -1.60 -14.52 5.01
N LYS A 118 -0.34 -14.88 5.27
CA LYS A 118 0.81 -13.98 5.23
C LYS A 118 1.87 -14.55 4.30
N GLU A 119 2.41 -13.72 3.43
CA GLU A 119 3.45 -14.13 2.47
C GLU A 119 4.71 -13.25 2.64
N PRO A 120 5.93 -13.79 2.51
CA PRO A 120 7.16 -13.00 2.54
C PRO A 120 7.19 -11.90 1.48
N LEU A 121 7.67 -10.71 1.86
CA LEU A 121 7.85 -9.58 0.95
C LEU A 121 9.22 -8.94 1.15
N ARG A 122 10.00 -8.85 0.08
CA ARG A 122 11.27 -8.12 0.04
C ARG A 122 11.02 -6.61 -0.11
N LEU A 123 11.85 -5.78 0.52
CA LEU A 123 11.76 -4.31 0.51
C LEU A 123 12.87 -3.66 -0.30
N ASP A 124 13.42 -4.37 -1.29
CA ASP A 124 14.44 -3.84 -2.21
C ASP A 124 13.83 -2.95 -3.29
N GLY A 125 14.56 -1.90 -3.66
CA GLY A 125 14.19 -0.94 -4.69
C GLY A 125 13.47 0.31 -4.18
N SER A 126 12.92 1.08 -5.12
CA SER A 126 12.05 2.22 -4.85
C SER A 126 10.71 1.77 -4.26
N ALA A 127 10.00 2.71 -3.62
CA ALA A 127 8.68 2.45 -3.10
C ALA A 127 7.72 1.95 -4.19
N GLY A 128 7.77 2.53 -5.39
CA GLY A 128 6.97 2.08 -6.53
C GLY A 128 7.23 0.62 -6.90
N ALA A 129 8.50 0.20 -6.93
CA ALA A 129 8.88 -1.18 -7.20
C ALA A 129 8.39 -2.15 -6.11
N ILE A 130 8.47 -1.74 -4.84
CA ILE A 130 8.01 -2.54 -3.69
C ILE A 130 6.48 -2.66 -3.72
N TYR A 131 5.75 -1.57 -3.97
CA TYR A 131 4.30 -1.58 -4.09
C TYR A 131 3.83 -2.46 -5.26
N LEU A 132 4.51 -2.39 -6.41
CA LEU A 132 4.22 -3.27 -7.55
C LEU A 132 4.39 -4.75 -7.18
N ARG A 133 5.51 -5.08 -6.54
CA ARG A 133 5.79 -6.43 -6.03
C ARG A 133 4.69 -6.89 -5.06
N ALA A 134 4.28 -6.02 -4.14
CA ALA A 134 3.22 -6.32 -3.19
C ALA A 134 1.86 -6.53 -3.87
N SER A 135 1.50 -5.76 -4.90
CA SER A 135 0.23 -5.94 -5.62
C SER A 135 0.17 -7.25 -6.40
N PHE A 136 1.27 -7.68 -7.03
CA PHE A 136 1.31 -9.01 -7.64
C PHE A 136 1.27 -10.13 -6.59
N LEU A 137 1.93 -9.96 -5.45
CA LEU A 137 1.85 -10.92 -4.36
C LEU A 137 0.42 -11.02 -3.81
N ALA A 138 -0.25 -9.89 -3.60
CA ALA A 138 -1.66 -9.83 -3.21
C ALA A 138 -2.55 -10.57 -4.20
N ALA A 139 -2.34 -10.39 -5.50
CA ALA A 139 -3.10 -11.11 -6.52
C ALA A 139 -2.92 -12.64 -6.42
N LYS A 140 -1.71 -13.14 -6.10
CA LYS A 140 -1.49 -14.58 -5.82
C LYS A 140 -2.25 -15.03 -4.57
N MET A 141 -2.24 -14.20 -3.52
CA MET A 141 -2.97 -14.47 -2.28
C MET A 141 -4.49 -14.48 -2.51
N ILE A 142 -5.04 -13.61 -3.36
CA ILE A 142 -6.46 -13.61 -3.75
C ILE A 142 -6.85 -14.96 -4.35
N ARG A 143 -6.08 -15.45 -5.33
CA ARG A 143 -6.32 -16.75 -5.96
C ARG A 143 -6.35 -17.86 -4.92
N ARG A 144 -5.38 -17.85 -4.00
CA ARG A 144 -5.25 -18.82 -2.90
C ARG A 144 -6.46 -18.80 -1.97
N ILE A 145 -6.84 -17.61 -1.49
CA ILE A 145 -8.01 -17.39 -0.61
C ILE A 145 -9.27 -17.99 -1.21
N ILE A 146 -9.50 -17.78 -2.52
CA ILE A 146 -10.70 -18.27 -3.21
C ILE A 146 -10.62 -19.78 -3.44
N ALA A 147 -9.52 -20.27 -4.02
CA ALA A 147 -9.37 -21.68 -4.41
C ALA A 147 -9.37 -22.62 -3.21
N GLU A 148 -8.65 -22.24 -2.15
CA GLU A 148 -8.53 -23.03 -0.91
C GLU A 148 -9.62 -22.72 0.11
N ARG A 149 -10.53 -21.76 -0.19
CA ARG A 149 -11.59 -21.29 0.72
C ARG A 149 -11.05 -20.96 2.12
N LEU A 150 -9.95 -20.20 2.16
CA LEU A 150 -9.26 -19.89 3.42
C LEU A 150 -10.19 -19.17 4.40
N VAL A 151 -10.14 -19.59 5.67
CA VAL A 151 -10.89 -18.99 6.78
C VAL A 151 -9.93 -18.14 7.61
N PRO A 152 -10.25 -16.86 7.90
CA PRO A 152 -9.34 -15.99 8.60
C PRO A 152 -9.31 -16.32 10.10
N ARG A 153 -8.15 -16.15 10.73
CA ARG A 153 -7.96 -16.41 12.18
C ARG A 153 -7.60 -15.12 12.92
N PRO A 154 -8.04 -14.94 14.18
CA PRO A 154 -7.65 -13.77 14.98
C PRO A 154 -6.13 -13.57 15.04
N GLN A 155 -5.70 -12.31 14.99
CA GLN A 155 -4.30 -11.96 15.17
C GLN A 155 -3.81 -12.36 16.56
N ARG A 156 -2.54 -12.78 16.68
CA ARG A 156 -1.90 -13.15 17.95
C ARG A 156 -0.57 -12.42 18.13
N GLY A 157 -0.21 -12.14 19.37
CA GLY A 157 1.04 -11.47 19.73
C GLY A 157 0.89 -9.96 19.98
N ARG A 158 2.02 -9.31 20.29
CA ARG A 158 2.06 -7.89 20.66
C ARG A 158 1.83 -6.99 19.44
N SER A 159 0.90 -6.05 19.57
CA SER A 159 0.66 -5.02 18.57
C SER A 159 1.67 -3.88 18.67
N VAL A 160 2.12 -3.38 17.52
CA VAL A 160 2.87 -2.13 17.38
C VAL A 160 2.14 -1.26 16.37
N VAL A 161 1.85 -0.01 16.73
CA VAL A 161 1.07 0.90 15.87
C VAL A 161 2.00 1.87 15.15
N PHE A 162 1.85 1.96 13.84
CA PHE A 162 2.49 2.93 12.98
C PHE A 162 1.52 4.08 12.67
N LYS A 163 1.96 5.30 12.95
CA LYS A 163 1.22 6.51 12.61
C LYS A 163 1.39 6.82 11.13
N ARG A 164 0.30 7.21 10.46
CA ARG A 164 0.38 7.69 9.08
C ARG A 164 1.30 8.91 8.99
N ARG A 165 2.25 8.88 8.06
CA ARG A 165 3.16 10.00 7.81
C ARG A 165 2.45 11.11 7.04
N ARG A 166 2.78 12.36 7.34
CA ARG A 166 2.34 13.58 6.66
C ARG A 166 3.30 13.93 5.52
N ALA A 167 2.83 14.71 4.54
CA ALA A 167 3.67 15.13 3.42
C ALA A 167 4.92 15.90 3.87
N ALA A 168 4.79 16.78 4.88
CA ALA A 168 5.89 17.53 5.46
C ALA A 168 7.00 16.65 6.06
N GLU A 169 6.69 15.43 6.50
CA GLU A 169 7.70 14.48 7.00
C GLU A 169 8.57 13.91 5.86
N SER A 170 8.30 14.26 4.60
CA SER A 170 9.18 13.94 3.47
C SER A 170 10.38 14.89 3.36
N ARG A 171 10.45 15.92 4.20
CA ARG A 171 11.65 16.74 4.35
C ARG A 171 12.79 15.85 4.85
N ILE A 172 13.91 15.85 4.14
CA ILE A 172 15.11 15.09 4.49
C ILE A 172 15.61 15.59 5.85
N PRO A 173 15.63 14.75 6.89
CA PRO A 173 16.15 15.12 8.19
C PRO A 173 17.68 15.10 8.18
N ALA A 174 18.31 15.46 9.30
CA ALA A 174 19.72 15.20 9.50
C ALA A 174 19.98 13.68 9.47
N ILE A 175 20.70 13.22 8.45
CA ILE A 175 21.00 11.80 8.22
C ILE A 175 22.51 11.61 8.20
N ALA A 176 23.00 10.70 9.06
CA ALA A 176 24.42 10.48 9.27
C ALA A 176 25.12 9.60 8.22
N THR A 177 24.39 8.88 7.36
CA THR A 177 25.00 7.94 6.39
C THR A 177 24.33 7.97 5.02
N LEU A 178 25.14 7.77 3.95
CA LEU A 178 24.63 7.63 2.59
C LEU A 178 23.60 6.51 2.45
N ALA A 179 23.79 5.40 3.18
CA ALA A 179 22.84 4.30 3.18
C ALA A 179 21.44 4.71 3.70
N ARG A 180 21.39 5.50 4.77
CA ARG A 180 20.12 6.01 5.32
C ARG A 180 19.50 7.09 4.42
N LEU A 181 20.32 7.92 3.77
CA LEU A 181 19.83 8.92 2.82
C LEU A 181 19.20 8.24 1.60
N HIS A 182 19.88 7.23 1.05
CA HIS A 182 19.35 6.39 -0.02
C HIS A 182 18.03 5.71 0.38
N ASP A 183 17.97 5.14 1.58
CA ASP A 183 16.74 4.54 2.12
C ASP A 183 15.61 5.57 2.25
N PHE A 184 15.91 6.80 2.70
CA PHE A 184 14.93 7.87 2.84
C PHE A 184 14.38 8.36 1.49
N ILE A 185 15.24 8.50 0.47
CA ILE A 185 14.82 8.88 -0.88
C ILE A 185 13.96 7.76 -1.49
N ARG A 186 14.46 6.53 -1.51
CA ARG A 186 13.78 5.43 -2.21
C ARG A 186 12.44 5.06 -1.59
N MET A 187 12.26 5.20 -0.28
CA MET A 187 10.98 4.86 0.39
C MET A 187 9.84 5.83 0.06
N LEU A 188 10.17 6.98 -0.53
CA LEU A 188 9.26 8.02 -1.01
C LEU A 188 9.19 8.06 -2.54
N ASP A 189 9.94 7.19 -3.21
CA ASP A 189 10.02 7.14 -4.66
C ASP A 189 8.88 6.27 -5.25
N ALA A 190 7.68 6.82 -5.30
CA ALA A 190 6.50 6.23 -5.94
C ALA A 190 5.54 7.31 -6.50
N ASP A 191 4.76 6.96 -7.52
CA ASP A 191 3.75 7.86 -8.07
C ASP A 191 2.66 8.18 -7.06
N GLY A 192 2.28 9.46 -6.97
CA GLY A 192 1.32 9.95 -5.98
C GLY A 192 1.86 10.09 -4.56
N TYR A 193 3.15 9.81 -4.32
CA TYR A 193 3.79 10.00 -3.02
C TYR A 193 4.61 11.31 -2.99
N PRO A 194 4.62 12.02 -1.84
CA PRO A 194 5.51 13.16 -1.65
C PRO A 194 6.95 12.69 -1.67
N ARG A 195 7.75 13.21 -2.61
CA ARG A 195 9.16 12.87 -2.76
C ARG A 195 9.97 13.35 -1.56
N ALA A 196 11.11 12.70 -1.30
CA ALA A 196 12.07 13.22 -0.33
C ALA A 196 12.54 14.60 -0.79
N PHE A 197 12.59 15.60 0.09
CA PHE A 197 12.95 16.96 -0.33
C PHE A 197 13.78 17.72 0.69
N LEU A 198 14.46 18.76 0.22
CA LEU A 198 14.97 19.85 1.06
C LEU A 198 14.58 21.19 0.43
N ASP A 199 14.41 22.20 1.27
CA ASP A 199 14.14 23.56 0.83
C ASP A 199 15.41 24.40 1.08
N TYR A 200 15.89 25.11 0.06
CA TYR A 200 17.09 25.93 0.11
C TYR A 200 16.96 27.13 -0.83
N GLN A 201 17.31 28.33 -0.35
CA GLN A 201 17.27 29.58 -1.12
C GLN A 201 15.93 29.84 -1.83
N GLY A 202 14.80 29.51 -1.18
CA GLY A 202 13.46 29.72 -1.74
C GLY A 202 12.97 28.63 -2.71
N PHE A 203 13.77 27.60 -2.97
CA PHE A 203 13.41 26.49 -3.85
C PHE A 203 13.31 25.17 -3.09
N ARG A 204 12.38 24.32 -3.53
CA ARG A 204 12.26 22.92 -3.13
C ARG A 204 12.99 22.01 -4.11
N TYR A 205 13.90 21.21 -3.59
CA TYR A 205 14.65 20.19 -4.30
C TYR A 205 14.06 18.83 -3.93
N ALA A 206 13.29 18.22 -4.84
CA ALA A 206 12.62 16.94 -4.62
C ALA A 206 13.38 15.82 -5.35
N PHE A 207 13.79 14.79 -4.61
CA PHE A 207 14.69 13.74 -5.09
C PHE A 207 13.97 12.44 -5.46
N SER A 208 14.45 11.77 -6.51
CA SER A 208 13.99 10.44 -6.95
C SER A 208 15.13 9.66 -7.61
N ARG A 209 14.89 8.38 -7.95
CA ARG A 209 15.85 7.50 -8.63
C ARG A 209 17.24 7.46 -7.98
N ALA A 210 17.27 7.46 -6.64
CA ALA A 210 18.54 7.38 -5.92
C ALA A 210 19.24 6.03 -6.20
N ALA A 211 20.51 6.09 -6.58
CA ALA A 211 21.37 4.94 -6.81
C ALA A 211 22.70 5.13 -6.08
N ARG A 212 23.32 4.01 -5.69
CA ARG A 212 24.66 4.01 -5.06
C ARG A 212 25.73 4.24 -6.13
N ALA A 213 26.74 5.04 -5.79
CA ALA A 213 27.94 5.27 -6.59
C ALA A 213 29.19 5.14 -5.69
N ASP A 214 30.38 4.99 -6.29
CA ASP A 214 31.63 4.64 -5.59
C ASP A 214 31.95 5.53 -4.38
N ARG A 215 31.60 6.82 -4.43
CA ARG A 215 31.84 7.79 -3.33
C ARG A 215 30.58 8.60 -2.95
N GLY A 216 29.39 8.11 -3.28
CA GLY A 216 28.18 8.91 -3.09
C GLY A 216 26.87 8.26 -3.51
N LEU A 217 25.87 9.12 -3.72
CA LEU A 217 24.60 8.75 -4.35
C LEU A 217 24.41 9.61 -5.60
N THR A 218 23.91 9.00 -6.66
CA THR A 218 23.30 9.73 -7.78
C THR A 218 21.80 9.74 -7.59
N ALA A 219 21.14 10.83 -7.96
CA ALA A 219 19.69 10.97 -7.89
C ALA A 219 19.22 12.03 -8.88
N ASP A 220 17.96 11.92 -9.29
CA ASP A 220 17.26 13.01 -9.97
C ASP A 220 16.81 14.05 -8.98
N VAL A 221 16.75 15.30 -9.43
CA VAL A 221 16.17 16.39 -8.66
C VAL A 221 15.18 17.18 -9.50
N ARG A 222 13.98 17.39 -8.96
CA ARG A 222 13.03 18.38 -9.47
C ARG A 222 13.12 19.63 -8.59
N ILE A 223 13.33 20.77 -9.22
CA ILE A 223 13.42 22.07 -8.54
C ILE A 223 12.13 22.86 -8.82
N ALA A 224 11.51 23.41 -7.77
CA ALA A 224 10.34 24.28 -7.88
C ALA A 224 10.40 25.37 -6.79
N LEU A 225 9.68 26.48 -6.98
CA LEU A 225 9.53 27.49 -5.92
C LEU A 225 8.83 26.88 -4.70
N VAL A 226 9.25 27.27 -3.51
CA VAL A 226 8.48 26.95 -2.29
C VAL A 226 7.23 27.81 -2.32
N GLU A 227 6.07 27.17 -2.47
CA GLU A 227 4.77 27.82 -2.29
C GLU A 227 4.72 28.36 -0.85
N ARG A 228 4.68 29.69 -0.71
CA ARG A 228 4.35 30.32 0.57
C ARG A 228 2.87 30.02 0.82
N GLU A 229 2.52 29.48 1.98
CA GLU A 229 1.11 29.46 2.37
C GLU A 229 0.61 30.91 2.31
N PRO A 230 -0.57 31.17 1.70
CA PRO A 230 -1.15 32.50 1.73
C PRO A 230 -1.26 32.94 3.20
N SER A 231 -0.71 34.11 3.50
CA SER A 231 -0.78 34.78 4.80
C SER A 231 -2.21 35.00 5.24
#